data_AF-A0A7S0IM17-F1
#
_entry.id   AF-A0A7S0IM17-F1
#
_cell.length_a   1.000
_cell.length_b   1.000
_cell.length_c   1.000
_cell.angle_alpha   90.00
_cell.angle_beta   90.00
_cell.angle_gamma   90.00
#
_symmetry.space_group_name_H-M   'P 1'
#
loop_
_entity.id
_entity.type
_entity.pdbx_description
1 polymer ?
#
loop_
_entity_poly.entity_id
_entity_poly.type
_entity_poly.pdbx_seq_one_letter_code
_entity_poly.pdbx_strand_id
1 'polypeptide(L)'
;SDSGGATPGGAARRAMCRAIAWLTILLTLALASTASAGKSHEPKGVHLSFGASDTTMVVTWTTRKETETNVRYGPSDSGGATPADLSINAIGDARKFVDYGSTSSVRYVHVATLEGLTPGQRYEYQVGDAKLDRWSKVFWFNAKRTAEQYAEGSPLRIIALCDIGFKESDSVVELLTQEVHGEQPPDAFVQCGDFAYDLDDENGGVGDQFMKAMESIAAYVPWMTSAGNHEASHNFTHYRERFEMPDRSKTDNHYYSIDVGPVHIAAYNTEALFWPASFGVEYIQRMYEWMEADLASVDRMRTPWVVVHGHRPMYCPEYRELEADELASGERKPLGEYSEDEDKDAVTIGGSRRGYRKFLRGTLGKKKKKWKGGMCPWEQESSRKGVPSFCEAADGTSCAFNENAAFLQSRKDARDGVGHALRFPIEDLFYKYGVDLAFYGHEHEYWRTFPVYDEKVVNGTDVSLNRYFEPRGTVHVTTGAGGNRNMDRGDDPPSRGTCDMIKDNSPWCAFQSGVDHGGDRSQEFAYGVVTFESGSKMTWEQFSALDDGKRIDLWSIETSSHGPFACRTYSDNLSDAALIATE
;
A
#
# COMPACT_ATOMS: atom_id res chain seq x y z
N SER A 1 12.70 72.09 -52.76
CA SER A 1 12.68 71.42 -51.45
C SER A 1 11.91 70.13 -51.60
N ASP A 2 12.39 68.94 -51.32
CA ASP A 2 13.65 68.51 -50.74
C ASP A 2 13.87 67.06 -51.22
N SER A 3 15.02 66.77 -51.85
CA SER A 3 15.38 65.45 -52.34
C SER A 3 16.16 64.70 -51.25
N GLY A 4 15.48 63.86 -50.46
CA GLY A 4 16.11 63.02 -49.44
C GLY A 4 16.78 61.79 -50.05
N GLY A 5 18.11 61.83 -50.19
CA GLY A 5 18.94 60.70 -50.62
C GLY A 5 18.99 59.59 -49.56
N ALA A 6 18.62 58.38 -49.94
CA ALA A 6 18.86 57.18 -49.14
C ALA A 6 20.35 56.80 -49.23
N THR A 7 21.05 56.84 -48.10
CA THR A 7 22.48 56.50 -48.03
C THR A 7 22.69 54.97 -48.07
N PRO A 8 23.78 54.46 -48.71
CA PRO A 8 24.02 53.01 -48.88
C PRO A 8 24.23 52.21 -47.58
N GLY A 9 24.40 52.88 -46.43
CA GLY A 9 24.68 52.23 -45.14
C GLY A 9 23.44 51.62 -44.44
N GLY A 10 22.23 52.03 -44.82
CA GLY A 10 20.99 51.56 -44.17
C GLY A 10 20.63 50.10 -44.48
N ALA A 11 20.91 49.65 -45.70
CA ALA A 11 20.64 48.28 -46.14
C ALA A 11 21.59 47.26 -45.47
N ALA A 12 22.88 47.60 -45.39
CA ALA A 12 23.88 46.77 -44.72
C ALA A 12 23.60 46.62 -43.21
N ARG A 13 23.23 47.73 -42.53
CA ARG A 13 22.83 47.69 -41.12
C ARG A 13 21.56 46.85 -40.88
N ARG A 14 20.56 46.94 -41.75
CA ARG A 14 19.34 46.12 -41.65
C ARG A 14 19.61 44.64 -41.91
N ALA A 15 20.50 44.31 -42.85
CA ALA A 15 20.92 42.93 -43.10
C ALA A 15 21.69 42.34 -41.91
N MET A 16 22.60 43.13 -41.31
CA MET A 16 23.36 42.71 -40.13
C MET A 16 22.47 42.53 -38.89
N CYS A 17 21.51 43.43 -38.63
CA CYS A 17 20.55 43.26 -37.53
C CYS A 17 19.66 42.03 -37.72
N ARG A 18 19.24 41.72 -38.95
CA ARG A 18 18.49 40.48 -39.25
C ARG A 18 19.35 39.24 -39.03
N ALA A 19 20.61 39.26 -39.47
CA ALA A 19 21.54 38.14 -39.25
C ALA A 19 21.78 37.88 -37.76
N ILE A 20 21.97 38.93 -36.95
CA ILE A 20 22.13 38.80 -35.49
C ILE A 20 20.85 38.25 -34.86
N ALA A 21 19.67 38.73 -35.26
CA ALA A 21 18.39 38.23 -34.76
C ALA A 21 18.18 36.74 -35.09
N TRP A 22 18.49 36.32 -36.31
CA TRP A 22 18.47 34.90 -36.70
C TRP A 22 19.47 34.06 -35.93
N LEU A 23 20.69 34.57 -35.71
CA LEU A 23 21.70 33.88 -34.91
C LEU A 23 21.24 33.71 -33.45
N THR A 24 20.63 34.74 -32.86
CA THR A 24 20.07 34.64 -31.50
C THR A 24 18.90 33.67 -31.42
N ILE A 25 18.02 33.62 -32.42
CA ILE A 25 16.90 32.66 -32.46
C ILE A 25 17.42 31.22 -32.61
N LEU A 26 18.44 31.02 -33.46
CA LEU A 26 19.06 29.70 -33.62
C LEU A 26 19.81 29.27 -32.35
N LEU A 27 20.48 30.20 -31.67
CA LEU A 27 21.18 29.92 -30.42
C LEU A 27 20.19 29.61 -29.28
N THR A 28 19.08 30.33 -29.17
CA THR A 28 18.03 30.04 -28.17
C THR A 28 17.31 28.72 -28.45
N LEU A 29 17.02 28.40 -29.71
CA LEU A 29 16.47 27.10 -30.11
C LEU A 29 17.46 25.96 -29.84
N ALA A 30 18.75 26.16 -30.12
CA ALA A 30 19.79 25.18 -29.82
C ALA A 30 19.92 24.96 -28.30
N LEU A 31 19.99 26.02 -27.50
CA LEU A 31 20.02 25.96 -26.03
C LEU A 31 18.77 25.27 -25.48
N ALA A 32 17.57 25.61 -25.96
CA ALA A 32 16.32 24.96 -25.58
C ALA A 32 16.29 23.47 -25.95
N SER A 33 16.83 23.09 -27.12
CA SER A 33 16.93 21.69 -27.55
C SER A 33 17.91 20.88 -26.69
N THR A 34 19.06 21.47 -26.31
CA THR A 34 20.03 20.83 -25.41
C THR A 34 19.49 20.70 -23.98
N ALA A 35 18.75 21.70 -23.49
CA ALA A 35 18.07 21.65 -22.20
C ALA A 35 16.96 20.59 -22.18
N SER A 36 16.19 20.46 -23.27
CA SER A 36 15.15 19.44 -23.44
C SER A 36 15.74 18.03 -23.53
N ALA A 37 16.83 17.85 -24.30
CA ALA A 37 17.56 16.58 -24.36
C ALA A 37 18.15 16.21 -22.98
N GLY A 38 18.70 17.19 -22.26
CA GLY A 38 19.16 17.04 -20.89
C GLY A 38 18.08 16.49 -19.95
N LYS A 39 16.88 17.07 -19.95
CA LYS A 39 15.77 16.64 -19.09
C LYS A 39 15.29 15.20 -19.34
N SER A 40 15.53 14.63 -20.52
CA SER A 40 15.05 13.28 -20.85
C SER A 40 15.88 12.12 -20.26
N HIS A 41 17.13 12.36 -19.86
CA HIS A 41 17.97 11.32 -19.23
C HIS A 41 18.10 11.50 -17.71
N GLU A 42 17.40 12.46 -17.11
CA GLU A 42 17.48 12.70 -15.67
C GLU A 42 16.75 11.57 -14.93
N PRO A 43 17.40 10.89 -13.95
CA PRO A 43 16.71 9.95 -13.08
C PRO A 43 15.54 10.62 -12.35
N LYS A 44 14.40 9.94 -12.29
CA LYS A 44 13.19 10.37 -11.58
C LYS A 44 12.57 9.23 -10.80
N GLY A 45 11.99 9.59 -9.64
CA GLY A 45 11.27 8.65 -8.80
C GLY A 45 12.22 7.60 -8.22
N VAL A 46 13.38 8.06 -7.77
CA VAL A 46 14.35 7.19 -7.10
C VAL A 46 13.71 6.65 -5.83
N HIS A 47 13.71 5.34 -5.67
CA HIS A 47 13.17 4.68 -4.50
C HIS A 47 13.92 3.41 -4.16
N LEU A 48 13.88 3.06 -2.88
CA LEU A 48 14.55 1.92 -2.30
C LEU A 48 13.55 0.80 -2.02
N SER A 49 14.02 -0.43 -2.06
CA SER A 49 13.38 -1.59 -1.44
C SER A 49 14.45 -2.51 -0.86
N PHE A 50 14.09 -3.32 0.11
CA PHE A 50 15.03 -4.28 0.65
C PHE A 50 15.35 -5.38 -0.37
N GLY A 51 16.61 -5.82 -0.40
CA GLY A 51 17.04 -6.95 -1.21
C GLY A 51 16.75 -8.31 -0.57
N ALA A 52 17.16 -9.38 -1.25
CA ALA A 52 16.94 -10.76 -0.82
C ALA A 52 17.76 -11.19 0.42
N SER A 53 18.72 -10.39 0.87
CA SER A 53 19.54 -10.64 2.05
C SER A 53 19.67 -9.40 2.93
N ASP A 54 20.13 -9.59 4.17
CA ASP A 54 20.27 -8.50 5.15
C ASP A 54 21.34 -7.47 4.77
N THR A 55 22.27 -7.86 3.90
CA THR A 55 23.36 -6.99 3.42
C THR A 55 23.07 -6.40 2.05
N THR A 56 21.81 -6.40 1.61
CA THR A 56 21.42 -5.92 0.28
C THR A 56 20.32 -4.87 0.30
N MET A 57 20.47 -3.86 -0.56
CA MET A 57 19.48 -2.82 -0.82
C MET A 57 19.26 -2.73 -2.33
N VAL A 58 18.01 -2.56 -2.77
CA VAL A 58 17.67 -2.39 -4.18
C VAL A 58 17.30 -0.93 -4.41
N VAL A 59 17.83 -0.35 -5.48
CA VAL A 59 17.53 1.02 -5.90
C VAL A 59 16.87 0.97 -7.27
N THR A 60 15.71 1.61 -7.38
CA THR A 60 14.93 1.68 -8.61
C THR A 60 14.67 3.12 -9.00
N TRP A 61 14.77 3.44 -10.29
CA TRP A 61 14.43 4.76 -10.83
C TRP A 61 13.96 4.67 -12.28
N THR A 62 13.48 5.79 -12.83
CA THR A 62 13.04 5.85 -14.22
C THR A 62 13.69 6.97 -15.01
N THR A 63 13.81 6.75 -16.33
CA THR A 63 14.23 7.75 -17.32
C THR A 63 13.32 7.70 -18.55
N ARG A 64 13.35 8.74 -19.41
CA ARG A 64 12.57 8.80 -20.66
C ARG A 64 13.32 8.32 -21.89
N LYS A 65 14.61 8.01 -21.75
CA LYS A 65 15.46 7.47 -22.80
C LYS A 65 16.36 6.41 -22.20
N GLU A 66 16.77 5.46 -23.03
CA GLU A 66 17.71 4.43 -22.61
C GLU A 66 19.04 5.07 -22.19
N THR A 67 19.52 4.69 -21.01
CA THR A 67 20.80 5.10 -20.43
C THR A 67 21.47 3.89 -19.78
N GLU A 68 22.73 4.02 -19.39
CA GLU A 68 23.32 3.05 -18.48
C GLU A 68 22.60 3.06 -17.11
N THR A 69 22.70 1.95 -16.40
CA THR A 69 22.14 1.75 -15.06
C THR A 69 23.29 1.65 -14.07
N ASN A 70 23.75 2.78 -13.54
CA ASN A 70 24.84 2.82 -12.57
C ASN A 70 24.40 3.44 -11.25
N VAL A 71 24.94 2.89 -10.16
CA VAL A 71 24.88 3.50 -8.83
C VAL A 71 26.29 3.65 -8.32
N ARG A 72 26.62 4.83 -7.79
CA ARG A 72 27.84 5.06 -7.01
C ARG A 72 27.48 5.39 -5.57
N TYR A 73 28.16 4.77 -4.62
CA TYR A 73 27.81 4.85 -3.21
C TYR A 73 29.04 4.68 -2.31
N GLY A 74 28.90 5.09 -1.05
CA GLY A 74 29.97 4.97 -0.05
C GLY A 74 29.43 5.14 1.36
N PRO A 75 30.11 4.55 2.37
CA PRO A 75 29.72 4.73 3.76
C PRO A 75 29.86 6.20 4.18
N SER A 76 28.90 6.71 4.93
CA SER A 76 28.91 8.06 5.49
C SER A 76 28.79 8.03 7.02
N ASP A 77 29.08 9.16 7.67
CA ASP A 77 28.80 9.32 9.09
C ASP A 77 27.28 9.39 9.32
N SER A 78 26.83 8.97 10.50
CA SER A 78 25.40 8.89 10.84
C SER A 78 24.66 10.22 10.71
N GLY A 79 25.36 11.35 10.84
CA GLY A 79 24.82 12.70 10.67
C GLY A 79 24.97 13.31 9.28
N GLY A 80 25.66 12.65 8.33
CA GLY A 80 25.95 13.21 7.00
C GLY A 80 26.73 14.52 7.04
N ALA A 81 27.53 14.76 8.08
CA ALA A 81 28.28 16.01 8.24
C ALA A 81 29.49 16.05 7.30
N THR A 82 30.02 14.88 6.93
CA THR A 82 31.11 14.75 5.96
C THR A 82 30.61 14.00 4.73
N PRO A 83 30.69 14.60 3.52
CA PRO A 83 30.30 13.93 2.29
C PRO A 83 31.03 12.59 2.13
N ALA A 84 30.31 11.54 1.74
CA ALA A 84 30.91 10.24 1.53
C ALA A 84 31.81 10.23 0.28
N ASP A 85 32.84 9.39 0.31
CA ASP A 85 33.55 8.99 -0.90
C ASP A 85 32.72 7.96 -1.67
N LEU A 86 32.07 8.38 -2.76
CA LEU A 86 31.22 7.53 -3.60
C LEU A 86 32.03 6.67 -4.57
N SER A 87 32.96 5.88 -4.04
CA SER A 87 33.92 5.07 -4.81
C SER A 87 33.45 3.65 -5.09
N ILE A 88 32.42 3.17 -4.39
CA ILE A 88 31.81 1.85 -4.64
C ILE A 88 30.79 1.99 -5.77
N ASN A 89 30.83 1.07 -6.74
CA ASN A 89 29.93 1.10 -7.90
C ASN A 89 29.09 -0.17 -7.96
N ALA A 90 27.82 -0.02 -8.30
CA ALA A 90 26.93 -1.12 -8.71
C ALA A 90 26.42 -0.85 -10.13
N ILE A 91 26.32 -1.91 -10.92
CA ILE A 91 25.74 -1.89 -12.26
C ILE A 91 24.46 -2.69 -12.19
N GLY A 92 23.38 -2.10 -12.69
CA GLY A 92 22.08 -2.75 -12.73
C GLY A 92 21.58 -2.98 -14.16
N ASP A 93 20.31 -3.33 -14.27
CA ASP A 93 19.62 -3.58 -15.53
C ASP A 93 18.56 -2.50 -15.80
N ALA A 94 18.23 -2.31 -17.07
CA ALA A 94 17.13 -1.45 -17.49
C ALA A 94 16.08 -2.26 -18.25
N ARG A 95 14.81 -2.07 -17.90
CA ARG A 95 13.66 -2.63 -18.63
C ARG A 95 12.89 -1.52 -19.33
N LYS A 96 12.62 -1.72 -20.62
CA LYS A 96 11.78 -0.81 -21.40
C LYS A 96 10.32 -1.08 -21.08
N PHE A 97 9.68 -0.14 -20.40
CA PHE A 97 8.26 -0.18 -20.09
C PHE A 97 7.49 0.68 -21.10
N VAL A 98 6.58 0.05 -21.84
CA VAL A 98 5.69 0.70 -22.80
C VAL A 98 4.29 0.71 -22.20
N ASP A 99 3.76 1.91 -22.01
CA ASP A 99 2.41 2.16 -21.51
C ASP A 99 1.34 1.64 -22.49
N TYR A 100 0.22 1.13 -21.97
CA TYR A 100 -0.87 0.62 -22.79
C TYR A 100 -1.82 1.71 -23.30
N GLY A 101 -1.65 2.97 -22.87
CA GLY A 101 -2.42 4.11 -23.33
C GLY A 101 -2.24 4.43 -24.81
N SER A 102 -3.11 5.30 -25.33
CA SER A 102 -3.20 5.66 -26.75
C SER A 102 -1.92 6.25 -27.35
N THR A 103 -1.04 6.80 -26.51
CA THR A 103 0.25 7.37 -26.91
C THR A 103 1.42 6.40 -26.77
N SER A 104 1.21 5.24 -26.14
CA SER A 104 2.23 4.24 -25.83
C SER A 104 3.51 4.85 -25.27
N SER A 105 3.36 5.69 -24.24
CA SER A 105 4.47 6.41 -23.63
C SER A 105 5.54 5.42 -23.14
N VAL A 106 6.81 5.77 -23.37
CA VAL A 106 7.95 4.88 -23.04
C VAL A 106 8.66 5.40 -21.80
N ARG A 107 9.03 4.46 -20.94
CA ARG A 107 9.90 4.65 -19.77
C ARG A 107 10.96 3.56 -19.79
N TYR A 108 12.13 3.87 -19.25
CA TYR A 108 13.13 2.87 -18.91
C TYR A 108 13.18 2.79 -17.40
N VAL A 109 12.84 1.63 -16.85
CA VAL A 109 12.91 1.37 -15.41
C VAL A 109 14.25 0.73 -15.14
N HIS A 110 15.04 1.38 -14.32
CA HIS A 110 16.39 0.99 -13.94
C HIS A 110 16.35 0.37 -12.56
N VAL A 111 17.01 -0.78 -12.39
CA VAL A 111 17.08 -1.50 -11.10
C VAL A 111 18.52 -1.91 -10.87
N ALA A 112 19.07 -1.56 -9.71
CA ALA A 112 20.40 -1.97 -9.29
C ALA A 112 20.38 -2.49 -7.84
N THR A 113 21.10 -3.58 -7.59
CA THR A 113 21.29 -4.14 -6.25
C THR A 113 22.63 -3.71 -5.68
N LEU A 114 22.60 -3.11 -4.50
CA LEU A 114 23.75 -2.79 -3.66
C LEU A 114 24.00 -3.97 -2.73
N GLU A 115 25.21 -4.53 -2.77
CA GLU A 115 25.57 -5.77 -2.06
C GLU A 115 26.69 -5.53 -1.05
N GLY A 116 26.81 -6.43 -0.07
CA GLY A 116 27.89 -6.38 0.94
C GLY A 116 27.80 -5.17 1.87
N LEU A 117 26.59 -4.66 2.10
CA LEU A 117 26.35 -3.53 2.99
C LEU A 117 26.67 -3.93 4.44
N THR A 118 27.37 -3.04 5.16
CA THR A 118 27.66 -3.24 6.58
C THR A 118 26.40 -2.96 7.41
N PRO A 119 25.95 -3.89 8.27
CA PRO A 119 24.72 -3.70 9.04
C PRO A 119 24.70 -2.41 9.88
N GLY A 120 23.61 -1.65 9.78
CA GLY A 120 23.41 -0.38 10.48
C GLY A 120 24.26 0.80 9.97
N GLN A 121 25.13 0.59 8.97
CA GLN A 121 25.92 1.66 8.37
C GLN A 121 25.05 2.56 7.49
N ARG A 122 25.22 3.88 7.62
CA ARG A 122 24.65 4.85 6.69
C ARG A 122 25.48 4.90 5.42
N TYR A 123 24.82 4.96 4.27
CA TYR A 123 25.43 5.15 2.97
C TYR A 123 24.88 6.38 2.28
N GLU A 124 25.73 7.11 1.57
CA GLU A 124 25.31 8.08 0.56
C GLU A 124 25.42 7.45 -0.83
N TYR A 125 24.53 7.84 -1.74
CA TYR A 125 24.50 7.26 -3.09
C TYR A 125 23.96 8.24 -4.15
N GLN A 126 24.32 7.96 -5.40
CA GLN A 126 23.77 8.59 -6.60
C GLN A 126 23.46 7.53 -7.65
N VAL A 127 22.38 7.74 -8.39
CA VAL A 127 22.00 6.91 -9.55
C VAL A 127 22.23 7.67 -10.84
N GLY A 128 22.51 6.98 -11.94
CA GLY A 128 22.72 7.66 -13.21
C GLY A 128 23.38 6.82 -14.30
N ASP A 129 24.04 7.53 -15.21
CA ASP A 129 24.75 7.00 -16.37
C ASP A 129 26.23 7.40 -16.25
N ALA A 130 27.08 6.42 -15.94
CA ALA A 130 28.51 6.66 -15.72
C ALA A 130 29.24 7.07 -16.99
N LYS A 131 28.86 6.50 -18.14
CA LYS A 131 29.44 6.83 -19.44
C LYS A 131 29.15 8.27 -19.87
N LEU A 132 27.98 8.81 -19.54
CA LEU A 132 27.61 10.19 -19.82
C LEU A 132 28.01 11.16 -18.70
N ASP A 133 28.55 10.67 -17.58
CA ASP A 133 28.79 11.41 -16.34
C ASP A 133 27.56 12.21 -15.88
N ARG A 134 26.39 11.56 -15.92
CA ARG A 134 25.12 12.17 -15.54
C ARG A 134 24.55 11.46 -14.31
N TRP A 135 24.58 12.15 -13.18
CA TRP A 135 24.18 11.62 -11.89
C TRP A 135 23.00 12.40 -11.30
N SER A 136 22.20 11.74 -10.49
CA SER A 136 21.17 12.35 -9.65
C SER A 136 21.77 13.30 -8.60
N LYS A 137 20.93 13.96 -7.81
CA LYS A 137 21.39 14.48 -6.50
C LYS A 137 21.86 13.33 -5.60
N VAL A 138 22.63 13.66 -4.57
CA VAL A 138 23.04 12.69 -3.53
C VAL A 138 21.83 12.37 -2.66
N PHE A 139 21.62 11.08 -2.41
CA PHE A 139 20.66 10.52 -1.47
C PHE A 139 21.41 9.78 -0.37
N TRP A 140 20.71 9.33 0.66
CA TRP A 140 21.30 8.50 1.71
C TRP A 140 20.31 7.43 2.18
N PHE A 141 20.80 6.33 2.76
CA PHE A 141 19.97 5.34 3.44
C PHE A 141 20.76 4.67 4.57
N ASN A 142 20.07 4.02 5.49
CA ASN A 142 20.69 3.14 6.49
C ASN A 142 20.54 1.69 6.04
N ALA A 143 21.65 0.95 6.03
CA ALA A 143 21.61 -0.50 5.84
C ALA A 143 20.86 -1.17 7.00
N LYS A 144 20.21 -2.32 6.73
CA LYS A 144 19.49 -3.07 7.77
C LYS A 144 20.39 -3.32 8.97
N ARG A 145 19.84 -3.19 10.16
CA ARG A 145 20.53 -3.52 11.42
C ARG A 145 20.40 -5.00 11.74
N THR A 146 21.36 -5.55 12.47
CA THR A 146 21.24 -6.91 13.03
C THR A 146 20.26 -6.93 14.20
N ALA A 147 19.80 -8.11 14.62
CA ALA A 147 18.92 -8.26 15.78
C ALA A 147 19.56 -7.66 17.05
N GLU A 148 20.87 -7.85 17.24
CA GLU A 148 21.63 -7.30 18.38
C GLU A 148 21.65 -5.77 18.34
N GLN A 149 21.84 -5.17 17.16
CA GLN A 149 21.83 -3.71 17.00
C GLN A 149 20.44 -3.09 17.26
N TYR A 150 19.35 -3.84 17.06
CA TYR A 150 18.01 -3.42 17.49
C TYR A 150 17.83 -3.58 19.00
N ALA A 151 18.37 -4.64 19.60
CA ALA A 151 18.26 -4.89 21.05
C ALA A 151 19.06 -3.87 21.89
N GLU A 152 20.22 -3.41 21.40
CA GLU A 152 21.09 -2.44 22.10
C GLU A 152 20.84 -0.98 21.71
N GLY A 153 20.11 -0.74 20.62
CA GLY A 153 19.95 0.57 19.99
C GLY A 153 18.52 1.11 20.02
N SER A 154 18.23 2.04 19.10
CA SER A 154 16.87 2.54 18.91
C SER A 154 15.93 1.42 18.43
N PRO A 155 14.66 1.41 18.83
CA PRO A 155 13.71 0.40 18.38
C PRO A 155 13.52 0.44 16.86
N LEU A 156 13.05 -0.67 16.30
CA LEU A 156 12.63 -0.73 14.90
C LEU A 156 11.37 0.10 14.72
N ARG A 157 11.38 1.03 13.75
CA ARG A 157 10.22 1.87 13.40
C ARG A 157 9.79 1.62 11.96
N ILE A 158 8.50 1.40 11.74
CA ILE A 158 7.91 1.19 10.41
C ILE A 158 6.74 2.14 10.24
N ILE A 159 6.75 2.92 9.15
CA ILE A 159 5.56 3.66 8.71
C ILE A 159 4.61 2.67 8.04
N ALA A 160 3.33 2.68 8.44
CA ALA A 160 2.25 1.93 7.83
C ALA A 160 1.19 2.89 7.27
N LEU A 161 0.87 2.75 5.99
CA LEU A 161 -0.05 3.64 5.28
C LEU A 161 -0.66 2.93 4.08
N CYS A 162 -1.88 3.25 3.70
CA CYS A 162 -2.48 2.76 2.46
C CYS A 162 -3.27 3.91 1.81
N ASP A 163 -3.67 3.77 0.55
CA ASP A 163 -4.67 4.66 -0.06
C ASP A 163 -4.25 6.15 -0.08
N ILE A 164 -2.95 6.40 -0.33
CA ILE A 164 -2.37 7.75 -0.24
C ILE A 164 -2.90 8.68 -1.34
N GLY A 165 -3.15 8.17 -2.54
CA GLY A 165 -3.48 9.03 -3.68
C GLY A 165 -2.36 9.99 -4.10
N PHE A 166 -2.70 10.84 -5.06
CA PHE A 166 -1.85 11.92 -5.57
C PHE A 166 -2.60 13.25 -5.43
N LYS A 167 -1.92 14.41 -5.43
CA LYS A 167 -2.47 15.79 -5.32
C LYS A 167 -3.22 16.15 -4.03
N GLU A 168 -4.11 15.32 -3.53
CA GLU A 168 -4.86 15.60 -2.29
C GLU A 168 -4.06 15.25 -1.02
N SER A 169 -3.04 14.41 -1.13
CA SER A 169 -2.23 13.90 -0.01
C SER A 169 -0.95 14.70 0.29
N ASP A 170 -0.84 15.94 -0.21
CA ASP A 170 0.36 16.78 0.00
C ASP A 170 0.71 16.94 1.49
N SER A 171 -0.29 17.08 2.37
CA SER A 171 -0.08 17.18 3.83
C SER A 171 0.49 15.90 4.44
N VAL A 172 -0.01 14.74 4.01
CA VAL A 172 0.51 13.43 4.45
C VAL A 172 1.94 13.25 3.95
N VAL A 173 2.22 13.53 2.67
CA VAL A 173 3.58 13.44 2.09
C VAL A 173 4.56 14.38 2.81
N GLU A 174 4.14 15.58 3.20
CA GLU A 174 4.96 16.51 3.98
C GLU A 174 5.31 15.94 5.36
N LEU A 175 4.34 15.42 6.10
CA LEU A 175 4.57 14.82 7.42
C LEU A 175 5.44 13.57 7.35
N LEU A 176 5.22 12.69 6.37
CA LEU A 176 6.08 11.53 6.14
C LEU A 176 7.53 11.94 5.79
N THR A 177 7.68 13.02 5.02
CA THR A 177 9.01 13.59 4.75
C THR A 177 9.67 14.09 6.04
N GLN A 178 8.92 14.73 6.94
CA GLN A 178 9.45 15.16 8.24
C GLN A 178 9.85 13.96 9.12
N GLU A 179 9.06 12.89 9.15
CA GLU A 179 9.40 11.64 9.85
C GLU A 179 10.71 11.02 9.33
N VAL A 180 10.87 10.94 8.01
CA VAL A 180 12.05 10.34 7.37
C VAL A 180 13.33 11.16 7.59
N HIS A 181 13.23 12.48 7.58
CA HIS A 181 14.38 13.38 7.74
C HIS A 181 14.57 13.86 9.19
N GLY A 182 13.78 13.32 10.13
CA GLY A 182 13.85 13.64 11.55
C GLY A 182 15.06 13.02 12.26
N GLU A 183 15.12 13.19 13.58
CA GLU A 183 16.23 12.70 14.41
C GLU A 183 16.33 11.18 14.47
N GLN A 184 15.19 10.49 14.34
CA GLN A 184 15.11 9.02 14.36
C GLN A 184 14.36 8.53 13.12
N PRO A 185 15.00 8.52 11.92
CA PRO A 185 14.36 8.04 10.71
C PRO A 185 13.78 6.63 10.89
N PRO A 186 12.61 6.32 10.31
CA PRO A 186 12.07 4.97 10.31
C PRO A 186 12.95 4.04 9.48
N ASP A 187 12.94 2.75 9.83
CA ASP A 187 13.72 1.73 9.14
C ASP A 187 13.05 1.25 7.85
N ALA A 188 11.72 1.38 7.74
CA ALA A 188 10.94 1.02 6.56
C ALA A 188 9.67 1.86 6.39
N PHE A 189 9.22 1.98 5.15
CA PHE A 189 7.91 2.50 4.78
C PHE A 189 7.12 1.38 4.09
N VAL A 190 6.03 0.93 4.71
CA VAL A 190 5.16 -0.11 4.16
C VAL A 190 3.86 0.51 3.69
N GLN A 191 3.58 0.38 2.38
CA GLN A 191 2.36 0.89 1.78
C GLN A 191 1.46 -0.22 1.21
N CYS A 192 0.21 -0.30 1.66
CA CYS A 192 -0.68 -1.40 1.29
C CYS A 192 -1.74 -1.06 0.21
N GLY A 193 -1.27 -0.75 -1.00
CA GLY A 193 -2.12 -0.56 -2.18
C GLY A 193 -2.67 0.85 -2.35
N ASP A 194 -3.30 1.05 -3.50
CA ASP A 194 -3.95 2.27 -3.98
C ASP A 194 -3.02 3.49 -3.91
N PHE A 195 -2.03 3.48 -4.81
CA PHE A 195 -0.92 4.45 -4.83
C PHE A 195 -1.36 5.83 -5.31
N ALA A 196 -1.33 6.07 -6.61
CA ALA A 196 -1.59 7.40 -7.18
C ALA A 196 -3.09 7.64 -7.49
N TYR A 197 -3.95 6.67 -7.14
CA TYR A 197 -5.34 6.59 -7.60
C TYR A 197 -5.39 6.60 -9.13
N ASP A 198 -4.92 5.47 -9.66
CA ASP A 198 -4.64 5.10 -11.06
C ASP A 198 -3.25 5.54 -11.56
N LEU A 199 -2.25 4.65 -11.41
CA LEU A 199 -0.87 4.87 -11.88
C LEU A 199 -0.74 4.97 -13.41
N ASP A 200 -1.71 4.44 -14.15
CA ASP A 200 -1.77 4.41 -15.62
C ASP A 200 -2.47 5.63 -16.23
N ASP A 201 -3.12 6.46 -15.42
CA ASP A 201 -3.78 7.67 -15.88
C ASP A 201 -2.80 8.60 -16.62
N GLU A 202 -3.36 9.31 -17.61
CA GLU A 202 -2.62 10.18 -18.53
C GLU A 202 -1.48 9.44 -19.26
N ASN A 203 -1.68 8.17 -19.63
CA ASN A 203 -0.66 7.29 -20.22
C ASN A 203 0.55 7.15 -19.26
N GLY A 204 0.25 6.94 -17.98
CA GLY A 204 1.19 6.82 -16.87
C GLY A 204 1.81 8.13 -16.39
N GLY A 205 1.36 9.27 -16.90
CA GLY A 205 1.83 10.59 -16.49
C GLY A 205 1.53 10.89 -15.02
N VAL A 206 0.40 10.38 -14.51
CA VAL A 206 0.04 10.46 -13.09
C VAL A 206 1.04 9.64 -12.25
N GLY A 207 1.30 8.39 -12.62
CA GLY A 207 2.29 7.56 -11.94
C GLY A 207 3.69 8.18 -11.92
N ASP A 208 4.12 8.87 -12.98
CA ASP A 208 5.43 9.54 -12.99
C ASP A 208 5.50 10.74 -12.03
N GLN A 209 4.40 11.47 -11.88
CA GLN A 209 4.31 12.57 -10.93
C GLN A 209 4.26 12.07 -9.49
N PHE A 210 3.49 11.00 -9.25
CA PHE A 210 3.42 10.34 -7.95
C PHE A 210 4.77 9.80 -7.49
N MET A 211 5.47 9.02 -8.33
CA MET A 211 6.81 8.50 -7.97
C MET A 211 7.81 9.63 -7.69
N LYS A 212 7.69 10.76 -8.40
CA LYS A 212 8.51 11.95 -8.14
C LYS A 212 8.16 12.62 -6.81
N ALA A 213 6.88 12.68 -6.44
CA ALA A 213 6.45 13.23 -5.16
C ALA A 213 6.97 12.37 -3.98
N MET A 214 6.89 11.04 -4.12
CA MET A 214 7.36 10.10 -3.09
C MET A 214 8.89 10.02 -2.97
N GLU A 215 9.66 10.59 -3.90
CA GLU A 215 11.14 10.58 -3.87
C GLU A 215 11.72 11.26 -2.62
N SER A 216 10.99 12.18 -1.97
CA SER A 216 11.44 12.77 -0.69
C SER A 216 11.45 11.78 0.48
N ILE A 217 10.73 10.67 0.35
CA ILE A 217 10.56 9.60 1.34
C ILE A 217 11.31 8.36 0.87
N ALA A 218 10.90 7.82 -0.27
CA ALA A 218 11.28 6.49 -0.73
C ALA A 218 12.74 6.39 -1.22
N ALA A 219 13.40 7.51 -1.52
CA ALA A 219 14.83 7.51 -1.83
C ALA A 219 15.71 7.38 -0.56
N TYR A 220 15.13 7.44 0.65
CA TYR A 220 15.87 7.45 1.90
C TYR A 220 15.53 6.28 2.83
N VAL A 221 14.32 5.75 2.70
CA VAL A 221 13.84 4.59 3.47
C VAL A 221 13.24 3.55 2.51
N PRO A 222 13.51 2.25 2.72
CA PRO A 222 12.97 1.17 1.89
C PRO A 222 11.44 1.17 1.86
N TRP A 223 10.88 1.23 0.65
CA TRP A 223 9.45 1.27 0.39
C TRP A 223 8.95 -0.12 -0.03
N MET A 224 8.30 -0.79 0.91
CA MET A 224 7.73 -2.12 0.74
C MET A 224 6.24 -1.99 0.42
N THR A 225 5.75 -2.69 -0.59
CA THR A 225 4.41 -2.44 -1.14
C THR A 225 3.57 -3.70 -1.27
N SER A 226 2.24 -3.57 -1.25
CA SER A 226 1.30 -4.55 -1.82
C SER A 226 0.39 -3.85 -2.83
N ALA A 227 -0.21 -4.60 -3.76
CA ALA A 227 -1.12 -4.04 -4.76
C ALA A 227 -2.53 -3.85 -4.19
N GLY A 228 -3.21 -2.76 -4.58
CA GLY A 228 -4.63 -2.53 -4.36
C GLY A 228 -5.44 -2.52 -5.66
N ASN A 229 -6.73 -2.25 -5.56
CA ASN A 229 -7.62 -2.27 -6.73
C ASN A 229 -7.31 -1.20 -7.77
N HIS A 230 -6.82 -0.03 -7.37
CA HIS A 230 -6.43 1.05 -8.29
C HIS A 230 -5.16 0.72 -9.10
N GLU A 231 -4.48 -0.39 -8.80
CA GLU A 231 -3.38 -0.88 -9.62
C GLU A 231 -3.82 -1.84 -10.72
N ALA A 232 -5.07 -2.30 -10.75
CA ALA A 232 -5.50 -3.43 -11.58
C ALA A 232 -5.38 -3.22 -13.11
N SER A 233 -5.27 -1.97 -13.56
CA SER A 233 -5.21 -1.61 -14.96
C SER A 233 -4.15 -2.42 -15.73
N HIS A 234 -4.57 -2.96 -16.88
CA HIS A 234 -3.75 -3.77 -17.77
C HIS A 234 -3.03 -4.95 -17.09
N ASN A 235 -3.68 -5.61 -16.12
CA ASN A 235 -3.09 -6.69 -15.33
C ASN A 235 -1.89 -6.20 -14.48
N PHE A 236 -2.12 -5.13 -13.74
CA PHE A 236 -1.20 -4.58 -12.75
C PHE A 236 0.15 -4.13 -13.31
N THR A 237 0.22 -3.78 -14.60
CA THR A 237 1.50 -3.52 -15.27
C THR A 237 2.24 -2.33 -14.67
N HIS A 238 1.55 -1.26 -14.28
CA HIS A 238 2.22 -0.13 -13.64
C HIS A 238 2.82 -0.51 -12.29
N TYR A 239 2.14 -1.32 -11.49
CA TYR A 239 2.66 -1.81 -10.23
C TYR A 239 3.88 -2.74 -10.45
N ARG A 240 3.71 -3.76 -11.29
CA ARG A 240 4.74 -4.77 -11.59
C ARG A 240 6.01 -4.18 -12.21
N GLU A 241 5.87 -3.12 -12.99
CA GLU A 241 6.99 -2.47 -13.67
C GLU A 241 7.64 -1.37 -12.84
N ARG A 242 6.92 -0.69 -11.93
CA ARG A 242 7.48 0.44 -11.16
C ARG A 242 8.16 0.02 -9.88
N PHE A 243 7.72 -1.07 -9.25
CA PHE A 243 8.25 -1.54 -7.96
C PHE A 243 9.16 -2.76 -8.14
N GLU A 244 9.97 -3.03 -7.12
CA GLU A 244 10.87 -4.18 -7.08
C GLU A 244 10.82 -4.79 -5.68
N MET A 245 9.95 -5.79 -5.49
CA MET A 245 9.81 -6.47 -4.21
C MET A 245 10.69 -7.74 -4.17
N PRO A 246 11.02 -8.26 -2.97
CA PRO A 246 11.72 -9.52 -2.85
C PRO A 246 11.05 -10.63 -3.66
N ASP A 247 11.87 -11.49 -4.28
CA ASP A 247 11.39 -12.60 -5.10
C ASP A 247 10.47 -12.22 -6.29
N ARG A 248 10.55 -10.98 -6.81
CA ARG A 248 9.81 -10.52 -8.00
C ARG A 248 9.81 -11.51 -9.16
N SER A 249 10.93 -12.18 -9.43
CA SER A 249 11.02 -13.17 -10.52
C SER A 249 10.05 -14.35 -10.38
N LYS A 250 9.59 -14.65 -9.16
CA LYS A 250 8.66 -15.74 -8.85
C LYS A 250 7.22 -15.23 -8.65
N THR A 251 7.08 -14.05 -8.03
CA THR A 251 5.77 -13.57 -7.53
C THR A 251 5.26 -12.34 -8.27
N ASP A 252 6.09 -11.74 -9.12
CA ASP A 252 5.77 -10.55 -9.92
C ASP A 252 5.34 -9.37 -9.04
N ASN A 253 6.05 -9.19 -7.91
CA ASN A 253 5.80 -8.24 -6.82
C ASN A 253 4.52 -8.48 -5.99
N HIS A 254 3.63 -9.38 -6.40
CA HIS A 254 2.30 -9.45 -5.81
C HIS A 254 2.24 -10.07 -4.41
N TYR A 255 3.24 -10.85 -4.02
CA TYR A 255 3.38 -11.38 -2.66
C TYR A 255 4.85 -11.69 -2.39
N TYR A 256 5.27 -11.52 -1.14
CA TYR A 256 6.64 -11.74 -0.68
C TYR A 256 6.67 -11.67 0.84
N SER A 257 7.78 -12.08 1.43
CA SER A 257 8.07 -11.84 2.83
C SER A 257 9.48 -11.33 3.02
N ILE A 258 9.71 -10.69 4.16
CA ILE A 258 11.01 -10.18 4.54
C ILE A 258 11.17 -10.07 6.05
N ASP A 259 12.37 -10.40 6.52
CA ASP A 259 12.78 -10.12 7.90
C ASP A 259 13.43 -8.73 7.99
N VAL A 260 13.00 -7.95 8.98
CA VAL A 260 13.58 -6.65 9.34
C VAL A 260 13.73 -6.65 10.86
N GLY A 261 14.96 -6.84 11.34
CA GLY A 261 15.21 -6.93 12.78
C GLY A 261 14.37 -8.04 13.45
N PRO A 262 13.61 -7.73 14.52
CA PRO A 262 12.79 -8.71 15.23
C PRO A 262 11.43 -9.01 14.57
N VAL A 263 11.21 -8.55 13.33
CA VAL A 263 9.90 -8.63 12.66
C VAL A 263 10.01 -9.39 11.35
N HIS A 264 9.13 -10.37 11.18
CA HIS A 264 8.84 -10.98 9.90
C HIS A 264 7.61 -10.30 9.28
N ILE A 265 7.77 -9.72 8.08
CA ILE A 265 6.71 -9.01 7.36
C ILE A 265 6.34 -9.82 6.12
N ALA A 266 5.06 -10.13 5.95
CA ALA A 266 4.56 -10.78 4.75
C ALA A 266 3.50 -9.92 4.05
N ALA A 267 3.63 -9.79 2.73
CA ALA A 267 2.70 -9.10 1.85
C ALA A 267 1.97 -10.11 0.97
N TYR A 268 0.67 -9.88 0.73
CA TYR A 268 -0.09 -10.69 -0.21
C TYR A 268 -1.08 -9.86 -1.05
N ASN A 269 -1.45 -10.44 -2.20
CA ASN A 269 -2.35 -9.79 -3.15
C ASN A 269 -3.80 -10.15 -2.84
N THR A 270 -4.48 -9.27 -2.10
CA THR A 270 -5.91 -9.39 -1.81
C THR A 270 -6.76 -9.40 -3.07
N GLU A 271 -6.37 -8.65 -4.10
CA GLU A 271 -7.15 -8.49 -5.33
C GLU A 271 -7.30 -9.80 -6.13
N ALA A 272 -6.42 -10.77 -5.91
CA ALA A 272 -6.56 -12.10 -6.49
C ALA A 272 -7.83 -12.83 -6.05
N LEU A 273 -8.32 -12.53 -4.83
CA LEU A 273 -9.55 -13.09 -4.27
C LEU A 273 -10.81 -12.41 -4.82
N PHE A 274 -10.69 -11.22 -5.44
CA PHE A 274 -11.80 -10.42 -5.98
C PHE A 274 -11.88 -10.43 -7.51
N TRP A 275 -10.77 -10.77 -8.17
CA TRP A 275 -10.70 -10.99 -9.62
C TRP A 275 -10.13 -12.36 -9.98
N PRO A 276 -10.76 -13.47 -9.53
CA PRO A 276 -10.32 -14.82 -9.87
C PRO A 276 -10.34 -15.09 -11.38
N ALA A 277 -11.13 -14.34 -12.16
CA ALA A 277 -11.13 -14.42 -13.62
C ALA A 277 -9.84 -13.87 -14.25
N SER A 278 -9.19 -12.89 -13.61
CA SER A 278 -7.94 -12.28 -14.10
C SER A 278 -6.72 -13.08 -13.66
N PHE A 279 -6.72 -13.58 -12.42
CA PHE A 279 -5.58 -14.30 -11.84
C PHE A 279 -5.62 -15.81 -12.07
N GLY A 280 -6.82 -16.40 -12.13
CA GLY A 280 -7.01 -17.85 -12.14
C GLY A 280 -6.84 -18.48 -10.76
N VAL A 281 -7.51 -19.61 -10.55
CA VAL A 281 -7.52 -20.31 -9.26
C VAL A 281 -6.14 -20.87 -8.92
N GLU A 282 -5.35 -21.26 -9.93
CA GLU A 282 -3.99 -21.75 -9.75
C GLU A 282 -3.07 -20.67 -9.18
N TYR A 283 -3.28 -19.40 -9.50
CA TYR A 283 -2.53 -18.31 -8.90
C TYR A 283 -2.88 -18.16 -7.41
N ILE A 284 -4.17 -18.14 -7.09
CA ILE A 284 -4.65 -18.01 -5.70
C ILE A 284 -4.12 -19.17 -4.85
N GLN A 285 -4.16 -20.39 -5.38
CA GLN A 285 -3.60 -21.57 -4.72
C GLN A 285 -2.10 -21.44 -4.45
N ARG A 286 -1.31 -20.99 -5.43
CA ARG A 286 0.14 -20.79 -5.24
C ARG A 286 0.42 -19.73 -4.18
N MET A 287 -0.32 -18.63 -4.17
CA MET A 287 -0.18 -17.58 -3.15
C MET A 287 -0.56 -18.11 -1.76
N TYR A 288 -1.64 -18.87 -1.64
CA TYR A 288 -2.08 -19.48 -0.39
C TYR A 288 -1.06 -20.49 0.16
N GLU A 289 -0.60 -21.42 -0.68
CA GLU A 289 0.42 -22.41 -0.31
C GLU A 289 1.74 -21.76 0.06
N TRP A 290 2.13 -20.71 -0.66
CA TRP A 290 3.31 -19.91 -0.33
C TRP A 290 3.16 -19.27 1.04
N MET A 291 2.02 -18.60 1.33
CA MET A 291 1.80 -17.95 2.63
C MET A 291 1.80 -18.97 3.76
N GLU A 292 1.17 -20.13 3.59
CA GLU A 292 1.22 -21.20 4.59
C GLU A 292 2.66 -21.67 4.86
N ALA A 293 3.45 -21.89 3.81
CA ALA A 293 4.83 -22.34 3.95
C ALA A 293 5.72 -21.27 4.59
N ASP A 294 5.52 -20.01 4.21
CA ASP A 294 6.25 -18.84 4.71
C ASP A 294 6.00 -18.64 6.20
N LEU A 295 4.74 -18.52 6.61
CA LEU A 295 4.34 -18.38 8.02
C LEU A 295 4.79 -19.57 8.89
N ALA A 296 4.76 -20.79 8.33
CA ALA A 296 5.26 -21.98 9.03
C ALA A 296 6.78 -21.98 9.23
N SER A 297 7.52 -21.24 8.40
CA SER A 297 8.99 -21.21 8.42
C SER A 297 9.58 -20.18 9.39
N VAL A 298 8.75 -19.29 9.95
CA VAL A 298 9.20 -18.20 10.81
C VAL A 298 9.82 -18.75 12.11
N ASP A 299 11.10 -18.45 12.30
CA ASP A 299 11.78 -18.67 13.58
C ASP A 299 11.44 -17.53 14.56
N ARG A 300 10.45 -17.78 15.42
CA ARG A 300 9.96 -16.80 16.41
C ARG A 300 10.99 -16.43 17.49
N MET A 301 12.13 -17.13 17.59
CA MET A 301 13.25 -16.69 18.43
C MET A 301 14.05 -15.56 17.79
N ARG A 302 14.10 -15.52 16.46
CA ARG A 302 14.81 -14.48 15.70
C ARG A 302 13.87 -13.33 15.34
N THR A 303 12.67 -13.65 14.86
CA THR A 303 11.62 -12.69 14.50
C THR A 303 10.38 -12.96 15.35
N PRO A 304 10.38 -12.53 16.62
CA PRO A 304 9.25 -12.73 17.52
C PRO A 304 7.95 -12.17 16.95
N TRP A 305 7.99 -11.05 16.24
CA TRP A 305 6.80 -10.42 15.69
C TRP A 305 6.53 -10.87 14.25
N VAL A 306 5.27 -11.24 13.97
CA VAL A 306 4.80 -11.50 12.61
C VAL A 306 3.74 -10.48 12.24
N VAL A 307 4.01 -9.74 11.16
CA VAL A 307 3.13 -8.70 10.61
C VAL A 307 2.73 -9.08 9.19
N VAL A 308 1.45 -9.01 8.88
CA VAL A 308 0.95 -9.21 7.51
C VAL A 308 0.33 -7.92 6.99
N HIS A 309 0.51 -7.62 5.71
CA HIS A 309 -0.26 -6.57 5.05
C HIS A 309 -0.81 -7.00 3.69
N GLY A 310 -1.95 -6.43 3.35
CA GLY A 310 -2.65 -6.58 2.06
C GLY A 310 -3.52 -5.35 1.85
N HIS A 311 -4.23 -5.24 0.74
CA HIS A 311 -5.02 -4.04 0.49
C HIS A 311 -6.42 -4.13 1.10
N ARG A 312 -7.22 -5.14 0.74
CA ARG A 312 -8.61 -5.29 1.23
C ARG A 312 -8.68 -5.91 2.63
N PRO A 313 -9.37 -5.28 3.60
CA PRO A 313 -9.41 -5.74 4.98
C PRO A 313 -10.20 -7.05 5.17
N MET A 314 -10.02 -7.69 6.33
CA MET A 314 -10.79 -8.90 6.72
C MET A 314 -12.00 -8.59 7.61
N TYR A 315 -11.91 -7.49 8.34
CA TYR A 315 -12.90 -6.99 9.28
C TYR A 315 -13.17 -5.56 8.89
N CYS A 316 -14.40 -5.06 9.06
CA CYS A 316 -14.75 -3.64 8.92
C CYS A 316 -15.83 -3.27 9.93
N PRO A 317 -15.92 -2.00 10.35
CA PRO A 317 -17.04 -1.52 11.15
C PRO A 317 -18.32 -1.47 10.31
N GLU A 318 -19.42 -1.95 10.88
CA GLU A 318 -20.73 -1.92 10.26
C GLU A 318 -21.47 -0.64 10.68
N TYR A 319 -21.33 0.43 9.90
CA TYR A 319 -22.20 1.60 10.07
C TYR A 319 -23.55 1.33 9.40
N ARG A 320 -24.63 1.39 10.19
CA ARG A 320 -25.99 1.54 9.68
C ARG A 320 -26.73 2.54 10.55
N GLU A 321 -27.38 3.53 9.93
CA GLU A 321 -28.37 4.33 10.62
C GLU A 321 -29.48 3.42 11.17
N LEU A 322 -29.77 3.53 12.47
CA LEU A 322 -30.89 2.81 13.07
C LEU A 322 -32.19 3.36 12.50
N GLU A 323 -33.11 2.47 12.14
CA GLU A 323 -34.46 2.90 11.77
C GLU A 323 -35.16 3.49 13.00
N ALA A 324 -36.08 4.42 12.77
CA ALA A 324 -36.76 5.12 13.87
C ALA A 324 -37.48 4.18 14.85
N ASP A 325 -37.91 2.99 14.39
CA ASP A 325 -38.54 1.95 15.22
C ASP A 325 -37.52 1.20 16.09
N GLU A 326 -36.33 0.90 15.57
CA GLU A 326 -35.23 0.28 16.34
C GLU A 326 -34.64 1.24 17.38
N LEU A 327 -34.54 2.53 17.03
CA LEU A 327 -34.12 3.60 17.94
C LEU A 327 -35.10 3.78 19.10
N ALA A 328 -36.41 3.62 18.83
CA ALA A 328 -37.46 3.77 19.83
C ALA A 328 -37.66 2.53 20.71
N SER A 329 -37.41 1.32 20.18
CA SER A 329 -37.65 0.05 20.89
C SER A 329 -36.44 -0.42 21.70
N GLY A 330 -35.22 -0.07 21.29
CA GLY A 330 -34.00 -0.68 21.81
C GLY A 330 -33.79 -2.14 21.38
N GLU A 331 -34.70 -2.70 20.56
CA GLU A 331 -34.61 -4.03 19.97
C GLU A 331 -34.25 -3.92 18.48
N ARG A 332 -33.09 -4.47 18.11
CA ARG A 332 -32.56 -4.47 16.73
C ARG A 332 -33.08 -5.65 15.93
N LYS A 333 -33.33 -5.46 14.63
CA LYS A 333 -33.59 -6.58 13.71
C LYS A 333 -32.28 -7.33 13.43
N PRO A 334 -32.31 -8.67 13.27
CA PRO A 334 -31.13 -9.44 12.90
C PRO A 334 -30.57 -8.99 11.53
N LEU A 335 -29.27 -8.79 11.45
CA LEU A 335 -28.57 -8.56 10.18
C LEU A 335 -28.55 -9.84 9.33
N GLY A 336 -28.61 -9.70 8.01
CA GLY A 336 -28.49 -10.81 7.06
C GLY A 336 -29.77 -11.20 6.30
N GLU A 337 -30.88 -10.49 6.50
CA GLU A 337 -32.04 -10.66 5.60
C GLU A 337 -31.85 -9.84 4.33
N TYR A 338 -31.58 -10.53 3.23
CA TYR A 338 -31.70 -9.96 1.90
C TYR A 338 -33.14 -9.49 1.68
N SER A 339 -33.37 -8.17 1.57
CA SER A 339 -34.69 -7.70 1.16
C SER A 339 -34.91 -8.02 -0.31
N GLU A 340 -36.03 -8.68 -0.60
CA GLU A 340 -36.56 -8.81 -1.94
C GLU A 340 -37.28 -7.50 -2.31
N ASP A 341 -36.54 -6.43 -2.59
CA ASP A 341 -37.17 -5.22 -3.11
C ASP A 341 -37.45 -5.39 -4.61
N GLU A 342 -38.72 -5.28 -5.01
CA GLU A 342 -39.13 -5.24 -6.42
C GLU A 342 -38.69 -3.89 -7.04
N ASP A 343 -37.75 -3.94 -7.99
CA ASP A 343 -37.37 -2.77 -8.80
C ASP A 343 -38.61 -2.16 -9.49
N LYS A 344 -39.04 -0.97 -9.05
CA LYS A 344 -40.13 -0.23 -9.69
C LYS A 344 -39.69 0.75 -10.77
N ASP A 345 -38.39 0.92 -11.03
CA ASP A 345 -37.91 1.91 -11.99
C ASP A 345 -37.04 1.28 -13.10
N ALA A 346 -37.71 0.56 -14.01
CA ALA A 346 -37.12 0.20 -15.29
C ALA A 346 -37.04 1.43 -16.22
N VAL A 347 -35.93 2.17 -16.15
CA VAL A 347 -35.61 3.22 -17.13
C VAL A 347 -35.38 2.56 -18.50
N THR A 348 -36.21 2.93 -19.46
CA THR A 348 -36.17 2.40 -20.82
C THR A 348 -35.12 3.16 -21.63
N ILE A 349 -33.91 2.58 -21.78
CA ILE A 349 -32.92 3.08 -22.76
C ILE A 349 -33.02 2.23 -24.04
N GLY A 350 -33.47 2.88 -25.11
CA GLY A 350 -33.53 2.31 -26.46
C GLY A 350 -32.17 2.34 -27.18
N GLY A 351 -31.90 1.32 -28.00
CA GLY A 351 -30.79 1.35 -28.97
C GLY A 351 -29.94 0.07 -29.06
N SER A 352 -30.26 -0.76 -30.07
CA SER A 352 -29.45 -1.80 -30.72
C SER A 352 -28.26 -2.47 -30.00
N ARG A 353 -28.47 -3.71 -29.49
CA ARG A 353 -27.51 -4.85 -29.54
C ARG A 353 -28.27 -6.15 -29.21
N ARG A 354 -28.90 -6.75 -30.23
CA ARG A 354 -29.93 -7.81 -30.09
C ARG A 354 -29.37 -9.24 -29.87
N GLY A 355 -28.05 -9.44 -29.93
CA GLY A 355 -27.42 -10.77 -29.81
C GLY A 355 -27.03 -11.18 -28.39
N TYR A 356 -26.43 -10.29 -27.60
CA TYR A 356 -25.93 -10.60 -26.25
C TYR A 356 -27.05 -10.74 -25.19
N ARG A 357 -28.20 -10.10 -25.44
CA ARG A 357 -29.38 -10.13 -24.54
C ARG A 357 -30.10 -11.48 -24.47
N LYS A 358 -29.95 -12.39 -25.43
CA LYS A 358 -30.69 -13.66 -25.41
C LYS A 358 -30.03 -14.73 -24.53
N PHE A 359 -28.71 -14.64 -24.28
CA PHE A 359 -28.03 -15.48 -23.30
C PHE A 359 -28.38 -15.07 -21.86
N LEU A 360 -28.49 -13.75 -21.60
CA LEU A 360 -28.86 -13.22 -20.28
C LEU A 360 -30.36 -13.34 -19.95
N ARG A 361 -31.26 -13.33 -20.94
CA ARG A 361 -32.72 -13.44 -20.70
C ARG A 361 -33.20 -14.84 -20.31
N GLY A 362 -32.39 -15.88 -20.50
CA GLY A 362 -32.74 -17.23 -20.05
C GLY A 362 -32.55 -17.46 -18.54
N THR A 363 -31.86 -16.55 -17.87
CA THR A 363 -31.35 -16.75 -16.50
C THR A 363 -31.65 -15.59 -15.55
N LEU A 364 -32.24 -14.49 -16.02
CA LEU A 364 -32.60 -13.31 -15.21
C LEU A 364 -34.11 -13.26 -14.92
N GLY A 365 -34.59 -14.31 -14.25
CA GLY A 365 -35.91 -14.36 -13.62
C GLY A 365 -35.81 -14.56 -12.10
N LYS A 366 -34.68 -14.21 -11.48
CA LYS A 366 -34.51 -14.31 -10.03
C LYS A 366 -34.07 -12.97 -9.46
N LYS A 367 -34.79 -12.58 -8.42
CA LYS A 367 -34.70 -11.35 -7.64
C LYS A 367 -33.25 -11.05 -7.29
N LYS A 368 -32.79 -9.82 -7.57
CA LYS A 368 -31.51 -9.34 -7.04
C LYS A 368 -31.71 -9.09 -5.55
N LYS A 369 -31.09 -9.94 -4.75
CA LYS A 369 -31.00 -9.76 -3.30
C LYS A 369 -30.09 -8.56 -3.03
N LYS A 370 -30.63 -7.46 -2.49
CA LYS A 370 -29.86 -6.26 -2.13
C LYS A 370 -29.46 -6.38 -0.65
N TRP A 371 -28.18 -6.23 -0.34
CA TRP A 371 -27.67 -6.26 1.03
C TRP A 371 -27.84 -4.87 1.69
N LYS A 372 -28.17 -4.85 2.99
CA LYS A 372 -28.50 -3.63 3.77
C LYS A 372 -27.69 -3.51 5.10
N GLY A 373 -26.48 -4.08 5.21
CA GLY A 373 -25.51 -3.74 6.30
C GLY A 373 -24.54 -2.63 5.84
N GLY A 374 -23.71 -1.96 6.65
CA GLY A 374 -22.34 -2.31 7.08
C GLY A 374 -21.22 -2.03 6.04
N MET A 375 -20.05 -1.50 6.38
CA MET A 375 -18.94 -1.40 5.41
C MET A 375 -18.39 -2.83 5.15
N CYS A 376 -18.27 -3.24 3.89
CA CYS A 376 -17.42 -4.35 3.40
C CYS A 376 -17.87 -5.82 3.58
N PRO A 377 -19.07 -6.20 3.10
CA PRO A 377 -19.44 -7.52 2.63
C PRO A 377 -18.43 -8.62 2.38
N TRP A 378 -17.68 -8.23 1.38
CA TRP A 378 -17.15 -9.08 0.35
C TRP A 378 -15.69 -9.31 0.70
N GLU A 379 -15.08 -8.33 1.32
CA GLU A 379 -13.91 -8.33 2.19
C GLU A 379 -14.01 -9.43 3.24
N GLN A 380 -15.08 -9.47 4.04
CA GLN A 380 -15.24 -10.52 5.05
C GLN A 380 -15.36 -11.92 4.44
N GLU A 381 -15.97 -12.11 3.28
CA GLU A 381 -16.07 -13.44 2.66
C GLU A 381 -14.82 -13.82 1.85
N SER A 382 -14.21 -12.87 1.16
CA SER A 382 -13.09 -13.11 0.25
C SER A 382 -11.76 -13.04 0.98
N SER A 383 -11.45 -11.92 1.65
CA SER A 383 -10.17 -11.74 2.33
C SER A 383 -10.05 -12.62 3.57
N ARG A 384 -11.13 -12.76 4.38
CA ARG A 384 -11.10 -13.57 5.61
C ARG A 384 -11.28 -15.06 5.33
N LYS A 385 -12.41 -15.46 4.74
CA LYS A 385 -12.75 -16.87 4.49
C LYS A 385 -12.12 -17.44 3.21
N GLY A 386 -11.48 -16.59 2.39
CA GLY A 386 -10.82 -17.05 1.18
C GLY A 386 -11.79 -17.52 0.10
N VAL A 387 -13.00 -16.98 0.04
CA VAL A 387 -14.00 -17.33 -0.97
C VAL A 387 -13.84 -16.39 -2.16
N PRO A 388 -13.42 -16.87 -3.35
CA PRO A 388 -13.23 -15.98 -4.49
C PRO A 388 -14.55 -15.31 -4.91
N SER A 389 -14.59 -13.99 -4.84
CA SER A 389 -15.73 -13.17 -5.26
C SER A 389 -15.55 -12.66 -6.69
N PHE A 390 -16.64 -12.44 -7.41
CA PHE A 390 -16.61 -11.84 -8.75
C PHE A 390 -17.18 -10.43 -8.68
N CYS A 391 -16.30 -9.43 -8.81
CA CYS A 391 -16.68 -8.03 -8.77
C CYS A 391 -16.63 -7.40 -10.15
N GLU A 392 -17.74 -6.79 -10.58
CA GLU A 392 -17.82 -6.07 -11.87
C GLU A 392 -17.11 -4.70 -11.80
N ALA A 393 -17.08 -4.09 -10.61
CA ALA A 393 -16.42 -2.81 -10.34
C ALA A 393 -15.30 -2.97 -9.30
N ALA A 394 -14.31 -2.07 -9.36
CA ALA A 394 -13.14 -2.05 -8.49
C ALA A 394 -13.44 -1.61 -7.04
N ASP A 395 -14.54 -0.89 -6.83
CA ASP A 395 -15.01 -0.40 -5.54
C ASP A 395 -15.81 -1.45 -4.74
N GLY A 396 -15.87 -2.70 -5.20
CA GLY A 396 -16.60 -3.78 -4.50
C GLY A 396 -18.13 -3.65 -4.53
N THR A 397 -18.69 -2.56 -5.05
CA THR A 397 -20.14 -2.25 -5.00
C THR A 397 -21.01 -3.20 -5.84
N SER A 398 -20.38 -4.00 -6.70
CA SER A 398 -21.01 -4.95 -7.62
C SER A 398 -20.32 -6.32 -7.58
N CYS A 399 -20.03 -6.81 -6.38
CA CYS A 399 -19.61 -8.19 -6.18
C CYS A 399 -20.82 -9.13 -6.14
N ALA A 400 -20.67 -10.33 -6.71
CA ALA A 400 -21.61 -11.41 -6.56
C ALA A 400 -20.89 -12.68 -6.14
N PHE A 401 -21.43 -13.36 -5.12
CA PHE A 401 -21.07 -14.75 -4.88
C PHE A 401 -21.58 -15.55 -6.07
N ASN A 402 -20.67 -16.18 -6.80
CA ASN A 402 -21.10 -17.11 -7.81
C ASN A 402 -21.46 -18.43 -7.13
N GLU A 403 -22.67 -18.53 -6.58
CA GLU A 403 -23.26 -19.77 -6.06
C GLU A 403 -23.25 -20.90 -7.13
N ASN A 404 -23.09 -20.53 -8.41
CA ASN A 404 -23.05 -21.41 -9.57
C ASN A 404 -21.72 -21.33 -10.35
N ALA A 405 -20.60 -20.96 -9.71
CA ALA A 405 -19.31 -20.93 -10.40
C ALA A 405 -18.93 -22.34 -10.84
N ALA A 406 -19.29 -22.67 -12.08
CA ALA A 406 -18.89 -23.88 -12.78
C ALA A 406 -17.36 -24.04 -12.90
N PHE A 407 -16.59 -23.03 -12.48
CA PHE A 407 -15.14 -23.08 -12.29
C PHE A 407 -14.69 -23.84 -11.03
N LEU A 408 -15.58 -24.11 -10.08
CA LEU A 408 -15.27 -24.77 -8.80
C LEU A 408 -15.44 -26.31 -8.85
N GLN A 409 -15.63 -26.91 -10.03
CA GLN A 409 -15.59 -28.37 -10.14
C GLN A 409 -14.15 -28.87 -10.10
N SER A 410 -13.77 -29.41 -8.95
CA SER A 410 -12.54 -30.17 -8.77
C SER A 410 -12.42 -31.27 -9.83
N ARG A 411 -11.24 -31.38 -10.45
CA ARG A 411 -10.81 -32.67 -11.01
C ARG A 411 -10.29 -33.52 -9.85
N LYS A 412 -10.91 -34.69 -9.71
CA LYS A 412 -10.47 -35.88 -8.95
C LYS A 412 -10.24 -35.65 -7.45
N ASP A 413 -11.34 -35.66 -6.69
CA ASP A 413 -11.49 -36.53 -5.51
C ASP A 413 -12.95 -36.51 -5.05
N ALA A 414 -13.84 -36.94 -5.94
CA ALA A 414 -15.25 -37.15 -5.61
C ALA A 414 -15.44 -38.57 -5.05
N ARG A 415 -15.16 -38.76 -3.75
CA ARG A 415 -15.75 -39.90 -3.01
C ARG A 415 -17.15 -39.58 -2.49
N ASP A 416 -17.46 -38.30 -2.25
CA ASP A 416 -18.71 -37.92 -1.54
C ASP A 416 -19.69 -37.03 -2.34
N GLY A 417 -19.47 -36.82 -3.65
CA GLY A 417 -20.49 -36.27 -4.54
C GLY A 417 -20.97 -34.83 -4.28
N VAL A 418 -20.37 -34.11 -3.32
CA VAL A 418 -20.60 -32.68 -3.08
C VAL A 418 -19.41 -31.91 -3.65
N GLY A 419 -19.66 -31.07 -4.66
CA GLY A 419 -18.62 -30.18 -5.18
C GLY A 419 -18.24 -29.16 -4.12
N HIS A 420 -17.09 -29.34 -3.48
CA HIS A 420 -16.54 -28.32 -2.58
C HIS A 420 -16.04 -27.15 -3.42
N ALA A 421 -16.60 -25.96 -3.18
CA ALA A 421 -15.98 -24.71 -3.60
C ALA A 421 -14.54 -24.67 -3.05
N LEU A 422 -13.54 -24.44 -3.91
CA LEU A 422 -12.18 -24.13 -3.45
C LEU A 422 -12.25 -22.88 -2.56
N ARG A 423 -11.81 -23.04 -1.32
CA ARG A 423 -11.68 -21.98 -0.31
C ARG A 423 -10.24 -21.87 0.12
N PHE A 424 -9.79 -20.66 0.41
CA PHE A 424 -8.42 -20.33 0.78
C PHE A 424 -8.40 -19.60 2.12
N PRO A 425 -8.80 -20.23 3.23
CA PRO A 425 -9.10 -19.52 4.48
C PRO A 425 -7.84 -18.85 5.05
N ILE A 426 -7.65 -17.56 4.74
CA ILE A 426 -6.44 -16.79 5.08
C ILE A 426 -6.41 -16.52 6.59
N GLU A 427 -7.55 -16.19 7.19
CA GLU A 427 -7.64 -15.96 8.64
C GLU A 427 -7.20 -17.20 9.44
N ASP A 428 -7.51 -18.41 8.96
CA ASP A 428 -7.08 -19.64 9.63
C ASP A 428 -5.56 -19.80 9.61
N LEU A 429 -4.87 -19.33 8.56
CA LEU A 429 -3.41 -19.29 8.56
C LEU A 429 -2.88 -18.29 9.60
N PHE A 430 -3.50 -17.12 9.71
CA PHE A 430 -3.11 -16.10 10.69
C PHE A 430 -3.26 -16.63 12.11
N TYR A 431 -4.37 -17.29 12.40
CA TYR A 431 -4.62 -17.89 13.69
C TYR A 431 -3.66 -19.06 13.98
N LYS A 432 -3.49 -19.96 13.00
CA LYS A 432 -2.65 -21.16 13.11
C LYS A 432 -1.18 -20.83 13.37
N TYR A 433 -0.63 -19.80 12.74
CA TYR A 433 0.78 -19.43 12.88
C TYR A 433 1.02 -18.24 13.82
N GLY A 434 -0.05 -17.62 14.32
CA GLY A 434 0.00 -16.56 15.32
C GLY A 434 0.52 -15.24 14.75
N VAL A 435 -0.10 -14.75 13.68
CA VAL A 435 0.15 -13.40 13.16
C VAL A 435 -0.29 -12.38 14.20
N ASP A 436 0.61 -11.51 14.65
CA ASP A 436 0.34 -10.58 15.76
C ASP A 436 -0.47 -9.37 15.27
N LEU A 437 -0.10 -8.85 14.10
CA LEU A 437 -0.68 -7.65 13.50
C LEU A 437 -0.95 -7.90 12.02
N ALA A 438 -2.13 -7.48 11.56
CA ALA A 438 -2.42 -7.36 10.14
C ALA A 438 -2.92 -5.97 9.83
N PHE A 439 -2.41 -5.32 8.78
CA PHE A 439 -2.94 -4.02 8.36
C PHE A 439 -3.30 -3.93 6.88
N TYR A 440 -4.29 -3.08 6.62
CA TYR A 440 -5.03 -3.00 5.37
C TYR A 440 -5.37 -1.56 5.00
N GLY A 441 -5.80 -1.38 3.76
CA GLY A 441 -6.27 -0.15 3.17
C GLY A 441 -7.70 -0.31 2.69
N HIS A 442 -7.99 0.15 1.48
CA HIS A 442 -9.26 0.04 0.75
C HIS A 442 -10.39 0.87 1.34
N GLU A 443 -10.62 0.70 2.64
CA GLU A 443 -11.54 1.54 3.39
C GLU A 443 -10.84 2.83 3.80
N HIS A 444 -11.45 3.93 3.35
CA HIS A 444 -10.95 5.29 3.42
C HIS A 444 -11.03 5.90 4.84
N GLU A 445 -10.51 5.18 5.83
CA GLU A 445 -10.53 5.55 7.24
C GLU A 445 -9.40 4.86 8.02
N TYR A 446 -9.14 5.34 9.24
CA TYR A 446 -8.39 4.58 10.24
C TYR A 446 -9.33 3.97 11.27
N TRP A 447 -9.16 2.68 11.51
CA TRP A 447 -9.74 2.00 12.65
C TRP A 447 -8.95 0.74 12.99
N ARG A 448 -9.13 0.22 14.20
CA ARG A 448 -8.48 -1.00 14.68
C ARG A 448 -9.44 -1.92 15.40
N THR A 449 -9.16 -3.23 15.34
CA THR A 449 -9.89 -4.23 16.11
C THR A 449 -9.34 -4.43 17.51
N PHE A 450 -10.15 -5.01 18.40
CA PHE A 450 -9.66 -5.90 19.45
C PHE A 450 -9.04 -7.17 18.84
N PRO A 451 -8.24 -7.96 19.58
CA PRO A 451 -7.85 -9.29 19.13
C PRO A 451 -9.08 -10.10 18.73
N VAL A 452 -9.14 -10.53 17.47
CA VAL A 452 -10.34 -11.12 16.88
C VAL A 452 -9.99 -12.40 16.13
N TYR A 453 -10.88 -13.38 16.19
CA TYR A 453 -10.84 -14.58 15.36
C TYR A 453 -12.26 -15.08 15.14
N ASP A 454 -12.61 -15.41 13.90
CA ASP A 454 -13.94 -15.91 13.55
C ASP A 454 -15.07 -14.98 14.05
N GLU A 455 -14.92 -13.68 13.78
CA GLU A 455 -15.86 -12.61 14.17
C GLU A 455 -16.07 -12.48 15.70
N LYS A 456 -15.26 -13.15 16.51
CA LYS A 456 -15.32 -13.12 17.97
C LYS A 456 -14.10 -12.42 18.50
N VAL A 457 -14.33 -11.45 19.39
CA VAL A 457 -13.24 -10.90 20.20
C VAL A 457 -12.68 -12.01 21.10
N VAL A 458 -11.41 -12.33 20.91
CA VAL A 458 -10.72 -13.43 21.60
C VAL A 458 -9.74 -12.83 22.60
N ASN A 459 -10.27 -12.58 23.81
CA ASN A 459 -9.58 -11.94 24.93
C ASN A 459 -9.16 -10.48 24.62
N GLY A 460 -9.60 -9.56 25.46
CA GLY A 460 -9.39 -8.12 25.28
C GLY A 460 -9.28 -7.47 26.64
N THR A 461 -8.07 -7.51 27.17
CA THR A 461 -7.64 -6.79 28.37
C THR A 461 -8.02 -5.31 28.34
N ASP A 462 -8.35 -4.81 29.53
CA ASP A 462 -8.68 -3.44 29.92
C ASP A 462 -8.55 -2.33 28.83
N VAL A 463 -9.66 -2.07 28.13
CA VAL A 463 -9.86 -0.92 27.23
C VAL A 463 -9.52 0.43 27.86
N SER A 464 -9.49 0.55 29.20
CA SER A 464 -9.11 1.81 29.83
C SER A 464 -7.64 2.19 29.61
N LEU A 465 -6.80 1.27 29.10
CA LEU A 465 -5.35 1.45 28.99
C LEU A 465 -4.78 1.43 27.56
N ASN A 466 -5.60 1.27 26.50
CA ASN A 466 -5.11 1.11 25.11
C ASN A 466 -3.97 0.06 24.99
N ARG A 467 -4.15 -1.08 25.67
CA ARG A 467 -3.12 -2.12 25.81
C ARG A 467 -3.72 -3.50 25.59
N TYR A 468 -3.18 -4.23 24.61
CA TYR A 468 -3.53 -5.61 24.33
C TYR A 468 -2.46 -6.52 24.93
N PHE A 469 -2.74 -7.04 26.11
CA PHE A 469 -1.85 -7.93 26.82
C PHE A 469 -2.23 -9.38 26.51
N GLU A 470 -1.25 -10.15 26.03
CA GLU A 470 -1.39 -11.56 25.70
C GLU A 470 -2.57 -11.85 24.75
N PRO A 471 -2.61 -11.19 23.58
CA PRO A 471 -3.72 -11.35 22.63
C PRO A 471 -3.82 -12.79 22.15
N ARG A 472 -5.06 -13.28 22.02
CA ARG A 472 -5.35 -14.67 21.56
C ARG A 472 -5.84 -14.75 20.13
N GLY A 473 -5.67 -13.66 19.39
CA GLY A 473 -6.03 -13.52 17.98
C GLY A 473 -5.27 -12.34 17.40
N THR A 474 -5.27 -12.26 16.08
CA THR A 474 -4.63 -11.17 15.36
C THR A 474 -5.34 -9.85 15.64
N VAL A 475 -4.57 -8.77 15.75
CA VAL A 475 -5.12 -7.41 15.75
C VAL A 475 -5.09 -6.90 14.33
N HIS A 476 -6.22 -6.40 13.84
CA HIS A 476 -6.37 -5.87 12.50
C HIS A 476 -6.47 -4.34 12.55
N VAL A 477 -5.75 -3.68 11.65
CA VAL A 477 -5.77 -2.22 11.49
C VAL A 477 -6.12 -1.89 10.04
N THR A 478 -7.08 -1.02 9.84
CA THR A 478 -7.24 -0.36 8.54
C THR A 478 -6.61 1.01 8.64
N THR A 479 -5.73 1.33 7.70
CA THR A 479 -5.03 2.61 7.57
C THR A 479 -5.15 3.16 6.15
N GLY A 480 -6.34 3.02 5.54
CA GLY A 480 -6.67 3.54 4.21
C GLY A 480 -7.00 5.04 4.19
N ALA A 481 -6.65 5.76 5.25
CA ALA A 481 -6.80 7.20 5.40
C ALA A 481 -5.67 8.02 4.75
N GLY A 482 -4.99 7.51 3.72
CA GLY A 482 -3.75 8.13 3.23
C GLY A 482 -3.91 9.48 2.52
N GLY A 483 -5.14 9.92 2.23
CA GLY A 483 -5.42 11.26 1.72
C GLY A 483 -5.79 11.33 0.25
N ASN A 484 -6.33 10.25 -0.32
CA ASN A 484 -6.73 10.22 -1.71
C ASN A 484 -7.99 11.05 -2.05
N ARG A 485 -8.19 11.29 -3.35
CA ARG A 485 -9.36 12.03 -3.89
C ARG A 485 -10.73 11.45 -3.58
N ASN A 486 -10.83 10.14 -3.31
CA ASN A 486 -12.11 9.48 -3.07
C ASN A 486 -12.53 9.56 -1.59
N MET A 487 -11.71 10.17 -0.72
CA MET A 487 -12.05 10.43 0.69
C MET A 487 -13.17 11.48 0.87
N ASP A 488 -13.48 12.27 -0.16
CA ASP A 488 -14.47 13.37 -0.11
C ASP A 488 -15.88 12.95 -0.60
N ARG A 489 -16.17 11.64 -0.67
CA ARG A 489 -17.41 11.10 -1.27
C ARG A 489 -18.44 10.61 -0.24
N GLY A 490 -18.78 11.45 0.73
CA GLY A 490 -20.18 11.62 1.13
C GLY A 490 -20.85 10.62 2.07
N ASP A 491 -20.10 9.94 2.93
CA ASP A 491 -20.69 9.26 4.10
C ASP A 491 -20.38 10.05 5.37
N ASP A 492 -21.25 9.97 6.38
CA ASP A 492 -21.16 10.66 7.67
C ASP A 492 -20.25 9.83 8.61
N PRO A 493 -18.90 9.98 8.58
CA PRO A 493 -18.01 9.07 9.30
C PRO A 493 -18.33 9.10 10.79
N PRO A 494 -18.10 8.01 11.52
CA PRO A 494 -18.39 7.99 12.96
C PRO A 494 -17.52 8.98 13.72
N SER A 495 -17.92 9.35 14.94
CA SER A 495 -17.07 10.20 15.78
C SER A 495 -15.75 9.51 16.13
N ARG A 496 -14.62 10.24 16.02
CA ARG A 496 -13.30 9.80 16.50
C ARG A 496 -13.38 9.31 17.95
N GLY A 497 -12.85 8.12 18.19
CA GLY A 497 -12.74 7.56 19.54
C GLY A 497 -12.94 6.05 19.58
N THR A 498 -13.11 5.53 20.80
CA THR A 498 -13.51 4.14 21.03
C THR A 498 -14.86 3.87 20.37
N CYS A 499 -14.96 2.76 19.63
CA CYS A 499 -16.21 2.39 18.97
C CYS A 499 -17.32 2.11 20.00
N ASP A 500 -18.54 2.50 19.68
CA ASP A 500 -19.68 2.32 20.59
C ASP A 500 -20.32 0.96 20.30
N MET A 501 -20.00 -0.03 21.15
CA MET A 501 -20.49 -1.41 21.06
C MET A 501 -22.02 -1.54 20.99
N ILE A 502 -22.77 -0.50 21.40
CA ILE A 502 -24.23 -0.46 21.36
C ILE A 502 -24.74 0.16 20.06
N LYS A 503 -23.93 0.97 19.35
CA LYS A 503 -24.31 1.61 18.08
C LYS A 503 -23.77 0.84 16.88
N ASP A 504 -22.51 0.43 16.94
CA ASP A 504 -21.76 -0.18 15.85
C ASP A 504 -21.97 -1.70 15.93
N ASN A 505 -22.55 -2.35 14.89
CA ASN A 505 -22.81 -3.81 14.88
C ASN A 505 -21.52 -4.66 14.79
N SER A 506 -20.39 -4.11 15.21
CA SER A 506 -19.05 -4.66 15.06
C SER A 506 -18.38 -4.79 16.43
N PRO A 507 -18.59 -5.90 17.16
CA PRO A 507 -18.03 -6.09 18.50
C PRO A 507 -16.50 -6.10 18.53
N TRP A 508 -15.86 -6.29 17.38
CA TRP A 508 -14.41 -6.22 17.24
C TRP A 508 -13.86 -4.80 17.15
N CYS A 509 -14.67 -3.77 16.88
CA CYS A 509 -14.17 -2.40 16.70
C CYS A 509 -13.68 -1.81 18.03
N ALA A 510 -12.40 -1.42 18.10
CA ALA A 510 -11.80 -0.85 19.30
C ALA A 510 -11.60 0.67 19.23
N PHE A 511 -11.28 1.21 18.05
CA PHE A 511 -11.14 2.64 17.80
C PHE A 511 -11.38 2.96 16.32
N GLN A 512 -11.91 4.15 16.02
CA GLN A 512 -12.11 4.69 14.67
C GLN A 512 -11.78 6.20 14.61
N SER A 513 -11.33 6.71 13.45
CA SER A 513 -10.78 8.07 13.29
C SER A 513 -11.70 9.12 12.63
N GLY A 514 -13.03 8.98 12.60
CA GLY A 514 -13.83 9.96 11.84
C GLY A 514 -13.84 11.37 12.43
N VAL A 515 -13.89 12.40 11.59
CA VAL A 515 -13.75 13.81 12.01
C VAL A 515 -15.11 14.51 12.05
N ASP A 516 -15.45 15.11 13.20
CA ASP A 516 -16.62 15.98 13.38
C ASP A 516 -16.16 17.45 13.49
N HIS A 517 -16.48 18.27 12.48
CA HIS A 517 -16.22 19.70 12.46
C HIS A 517 -17.47 20.51 12.83
N GLY A 518 -18.08 20.24 13.99
CA GLY A 518 -19.12 21.10 14.53
C GLY A 518 -20.38 21.17 13.67
N GLY A 519 -20.76 20.05 13.05
CA GLY A 519 -21.97 19.90 12.23
C GLY A 519 -21.71 19.42 10.80
N ASP A 520 -20.48 19.51 10.30
CA ASP A 520 -20.02 18.90 9.05
C ASP A 520 -18.99 17.81 9.39
N ARG A 521 -19.14 16.59 8.86
CA ARG A 521 -18.16 15.50 9.04
C ARG A 521 -17.27 15.37 7.81
N SER A 522 -15.97 15.20 8.02
CA SER A 522 -14.97 14.96 6.96
C SER A 522 -14.19 13.68 7.25
N GLN A 523 -13.67 13.04 6.20
CA GLN A 523 -12.82 11.86 6.38
C GLN A 523 -11.39 12.28 6.76
N GLU A 524 -10.79 11.53 7.68
CA GLU A 524 -9.46 11.77 8.24
C GLU A 524 -8.35 11.50 7.22
N PHE A 525 -7.31 12.32 7.20
CA PHE A 525 -6.06 11.99 6.49
C PHE A 525 -5.03 11.60 7.54
N ALA A 526 -4.53 10.38 7.53
CA ALA A 526 -3.68 9.88 8.60
C ALA A 526 -2.70 8.79 8.14
N TYR A 527 -1.66 8.60 8.95
CA TYR A 527 -0.69 7.51 8.80
C TYR A 527 -0.34 6.91 10.16
N GLY A 528 0.06 5.64 10.14
CA GLY A 528 0.51 4.90 11.32
C GLY A 528 2.03 4.80 11.40
N VAL A 529 2.56 4.75 12.62
CA VAL A 529 3.93 4.33 12.89
C VAL A 529 3.90 3.21 13.91
N VAL A 530 4.49 2.07 13.56
CA VAL A 530 4.67 0.91 14.43
C VAL A 530 6.10 0.89 14.94
N THR A 531 6.25 0.85 16.26
CA THR A 531 7.54 0.78 16.95
C THR A 531 7.64 -0.54 17.70
N PHE A 532 8.63 -1.36 17.37
CA PHE A 532 8.92 -2.62 18.06
C PHE A 532 9.97 -2.35 19.13
N GLU A 533 9.51 -2.11 20.35
CA GLU A 533 10.33 -1.68 21.47
C GLU A 533 11.21 -2.81 22.03
N SER A 534 10.72 -4.05 21.96
CA SER A 534 11.42 -5.24 22.39
C SER A 534 10.84 -6.48 21.71
N GLY A 535 11.37 -7.66 22.05
CA GLY A 535 10.73 -8.93 21.71
C GLY A 535 9.37 -9.15 22.37
N SER A 536 8.92 -8.29 23.31
CA SER A 536 7.69 -8.47 24.07
C SER A 536 6.72 -7.30 24.01
N LYS A 537 7.13 -6.13 23.51
CA LYS A 537 6.25 -4.97 23.30
C LYS A 537 6.41 -4.32 21.93
N MET A 538 5.28 -4.04 21.30
CA MET A 538 5.18 -3.14 20.16
C MET A 538 4.06 -2.13 20.34
N THR A 539 4.26 -0.94 19.81
CA THR A 539 3.40 0.23 19.98
C THR A 539 3.01 0.76 18.61
N TRP A 540 1.73 1.07 18.41
CA TRP A 540 1.21 1.77 17.24
C TRP A 540 0.82 3.18 17.62
N GLU A 541 1.28 4.15 16.83
CA GLU A 541 0.88 5.55 16.89
C GLU A 541 0.17 5.94 15.60
N GLN A 542 -1.02 6.51 15.70
CA GLN A 542 -1.75 7.06 14.55
C GLN A 542 -1.69 8.58 14.58
N PHE A 543 -1.28 9.19 13.47
CA PHE A 543 -1.15 10.65 13.33
C PHE A 543 -2.13 11.18 12.30
N SER A 544 -2.86 12.25 12.65
CA SER A 544 -3.75 12.98 11.76
C SER A 544 -2.99 14.09 11.04
N ALA A 545 -3.05 14.10 9.73
CA ALA A 545 -2.60 15.19 8.87
C ALA A 545 -3.58 16.37 8.85
N LEU A 546 -4.86 16.15 9.19
CA LEU A 546 -5.83 17.24 9.35
C LEU A 546 -5.63 18.02 10.65
N ASP A 547 -5.10 17.39 11.69
CA ASP A 547 -4.73 18.01 12.96
C ASP A 547 -3.23 18.35 13.04
N ASP A 548 -2.61 18.79 11.94
CA ASP A 548 -1.21 19.22 11.87
C ASP A 548 -0.20 18.17 12.42
N GLY A 549 -0.40 16.89 12.12
CA GLY A 549 0.47 15.80 12.57
C GLY A 549 0.23 15.37 14.02
N LYS A 550 -0.89 15.75 14.64
CA LYS A 550 -1.21 15.34 16.00
C LYS A 550 -1.49 13.83 16.08
N ARG A 551 -0.96 13.19 17.13
CA ARG A 551 -1.29 11.79 17.46
C ARG A 551 -2.74 11.69 17.94
N ILE A 552 -3.55 10.87 17.26
CA ILE A 552 -4.98 10.67 17.52
C ILE A 552 -5.30 9.33 18.20
N ASP A 553 -4.40 8.34 18.08
CA ASP A 553 -4.51 7.05 18.77
C ASP A 553 -3.10 6.55 19.14
N LEU A 554 -3.01 5.83 20.25
CA LEU A 554 -1.79 5.23 20.78
C LEU A 554 -2.19 3.95 21.51
N TRP A 555 -1.69 2.82 21.05
CA TRP A 555 -1.96 1.53 21.66
C TRP A 555 -0.78 0.56 21.51
N SER A 556 -0.80 -0.55 22.22
CA SER A 556 0.29 -1.52 22.21
C SER A 556 -0.18 -2.97 22.24
N ILE A 557 0.63 -3.87 21.68
CA ILE A 557 0.58 -5.30 21.95
C ILE A 557 1.75 -5.65 22.86
N GLU A 558 1.44 -6.34 23.95
CA GLU A 558 2.41 -6.87 24.89
C GLU A 558 2.22 -8.37 25.07
N THR A 559 3.25 -9.17 24.82
CA THR A 559 3.18 -10.62 24.95
C THR A 559 4.53 -11.19 25.36
N SER A 560 4.49 -12.21 26.20
CA SER A 560 5.64 -12.99 26.65
C SER A 560 5.88 -14.26 25.84
N SER A 561 4.93 -14.62 24.97
CA SER A 561 4.97 -15.87 24.19
C SER A 561 4.54 -15.62 22.74
N HIS A 562 5.37 -16.10 21.82
CA HIS A 562 5.14 -15.98 20.37
C HIS A 562 4.74 -17.30 19.72
N GLY A 563 4.31 -17.22 18.46
CA GLY A 563 3.90 -18.38 17.65
C GLY A 563 2.39 -18.67 17.71
N PRO A 564 1.96 -19.89 17.32
CA PRO A 564 0.55 -20.27 17.22
C PRO A 564 -0.28 -19.89 18.45
N PHE A 565 -1.42 -19.20 18.27
CA PHE A 565 -2.26 -18.76 19.40
C PHE A 565 -2.73 -19.93 20.28
N ALA A 566 -2.97 -21.10 19.68
CA ALA A 566 -3.36 -22.31 20.42
C ALA A 566 -2.23 -22.90 21.29
N CYS A 567 -0.97 -22.52 21.05
CA CYS A 567 0.21 -23.04 21.74
C CYS A 567 0.89 -22.03 22.66
N ARG A 568 0.47 -20.76 22.64
CA ARG A 568 1.05 -19.72 23.52
C ARG A 568 0.79 -20.02 24.99
N THR A 569 1.79 -19.77 25.82
CA THR A 569 1.62 -19.76 27.28
C THR A 569 1.25 -18.35 27.68
N TYR A 570 0.06 -18.17 28.24
CA TYR A 570 -0.46 -16.85 28.63
C TYR A 570 -0.21 -16.61 30.12
N SER A 571 0.46 -15.51 30.46
CA SER A 571 0.55 -15.07 31.86
C SER A 571 -0.72 -14.31 32.27
N ASP A 572 -1.16 -14.52 33.51
CA ASP A 572 -2.25 -13.74 34.12
C ASP A 572 -1.72 -12.47 34.84
N ASN A 573 -0.40 -12.30 34.94
CA ASN A 573 0.22 -11.22 35.70
C ASN A 573 0.85 -10.19 34.75
N LEU A 574 0.26 -8.99 34.71
CA LEU A 574 0.69 -7.86 33.88
C LEU A 574 2.14 -7.40 34.14
N SER A 575 2.73 -7.77 35.28
CA SER A 575 4.13 -7.46 35.62
C SER A 575 5.15 -8.46 35.05
N ASP A 576 4.69 -9.63 34.56
CA ASP A 576 5.58 -10.67 34.02
C ASP A 576 6.09 -10.31 32.62
N ALA A 577 5.33 -9.59 31.79
CA ALA A 577 5.84 -9.16 30.47
C ALA A 577 7.06 -8.22 30.57
N ALA A 578 7.18 -7.47 31.67
CA ALA A 578 8.35 -6.63 31.95
C ALA A 578 9.56 -7.44 32.47
N LEU A 579 9.33 -8.59 33.09
CA LEU A 579 10.36 -9.53 33.58
C LEU A 579 10.83 -10.50 32.48
N ILE A 580 9.93 -10.92 31.59
CA ILE A 580 10.22 -11.87 30.51
C ILE A 580 10.93 -11.17 29.33
N ALA A 581 10.86 -9.84 29.21
CA ALA A 581 11.68 -9.09 28.25
C ALA A 581 13.20 -9.14 28.54
N THR A 582 13.60 -9.62 29.74
CA THR A 582 14.98 -9.66 30.20
C THR A 582 15.60 -11.05 30.33
N GLU A 583 14.84 -12.12 30.08
CA GLU A 583 15.32 -13.52 29.98
C GLU A 583 15.24 -14.01 28.53
#